data_AF-A0A4R8L3H3-F1
#
_entry.id   AF-A0A4R8L3H3-F1
#
_cell.length_a   1.000
_cell.length_b   1.000
_cell.length_c   1.000
_cell.angle_alpha   90.00
_cell.angle_beta   90.00
_cell.angle_gamma   90.00
#
_symmetry.space_group_name_H-M   'P 1'
#
loop_
_entity.id
_entity.type
_entity.pdbx_description
1 polymer ?
#
loop_
_entity_poly.entity_id
_entity_poly.type
_entity_poly.pdbx_seq_one_letter_code
_entity_poly.pdbx_strand_id
1 'polypeptide(L)'
;MTLSEIEHKHGFSYPALYRQLERDGMLAVGEYGPDWYKLVYPTLKDKPTLLLHADDFELLNIEAVAEAADTLRDADDYRQIDPAFRFIPFAQTGAGDHYCFFASSLHEGELPIVLLWHDQNEAQYLAKNLQDFVFHMLLISMADQDTYNEVGDEEFREQLAKTLGTHARYLTPEQAQVLQTLLARDIIDYEVVLPKGRKEAHRGLLTDTELTSLREGMIPYAKFDNCFAYSTAG
;
A
#
# COMPACT_ATOMS: atom_id res chain seq x y z
N MET A 1 11.51 -18.88 6.68
CA MET A 1 10.06 -18.60 6.72
C MET A 1 9.55 -18.51 5.29
N THR A 2 8.34 -19.00 5.00
CA THR A 2 7.71 -18.93 3.68
C THR A 2 6.26 -18.48 3.82
N LEU A 3 5.66 -17.92 2.77
CA LEU A 3 4.24 -17.54 2.80
C LEU A 3 3.32 -18.73 3.15
N SER A 4 3.67 -19.95 2.72
CA SER A 4 2.88 -21.16 3.04
C SER A 4 2.97 -21.55 4.53
N GLU A 5 4.10 -21.29 5.18
CA GLU A 5 4.23 -21.50 6.63
C GLU A 5 3.38 -20.51 7.41
N ILE A 6 3.33 -19.24 6.97
CA ILE A 6 2.49 -18.19 7.57
C ILE A 6 1.00 -18.51 7.38
N GLU A 7 0.58 -18.91 6.19
CA GLU A 7 -0.79 -19.38 5.90
C GLU A 7 -1.21 -20.52 6.83
N HIS A 8 -0.35 -21.54 6.97
CA HIS A 8 -0.62 -22.68 7.83
C HIS A 8 -0.74 -22.28 9.30
N LYS A 9 0.19 -21.43 9.78
CA LYS A 9 0.23 -20.97 11.16
C LYS A 9 -0.98 -20.12 11.55
N HIS A 10 -1.39 -19.19 10.69
CA HIS A 10 -2.47 -18.24 10.98
C HIS A 10 -3.83 -18.65 10.39
N GLY A 11 -3.91 -19.78 9.69
CA GLY A 11 -5.16 -20.39 9.22
C GLY A 11 -5.88 -19.56 8.14
N PHE A 12 -5.15 -19.08 7.14
CA PHE A 12 -5.68 -18.33 6.00
C PHE A 12 -4.95 -18.71 4.71
N SER A 13 -5.35 -18.13 3.57
CA SER A 13 -4.64 -18.25 2.30
C SER A 13 -4.42 -16.86 1.72
N TYR A 14 -3.19 -16.56 1.26
CA TYR A 14 -2.90 -15.33 0.56
C TYR A 14 -3.64 -15.28 -0.79
N PRO A 15 -4.00 -14.08 -1.29
CA PRO A 15 -4.56 -13.94 -2.62
C PRO A 15 -3.60 -14.49 -3.69
N ALA A 16 -4.15 -15.05 -4.76
CA ALA A 16 -3.37 -15.60 -5.87
C ALA A 16 -2.40 -14.57 -6.46
N LEU A 17 -2.80 -13.28 -6.48
CA LEU A 17 -1.97 -12.17 -6.91
C LEU A 17 -0.74 -11.98 -6.01
N TYR A 18 -0.89 -12.10 -4.69
CA TYR A 18 0.24 -11.97 -3.77
C TYR A 18 1.26 -13.12 -3.95
N ARG A 19 0.75 -14.33 -4.22
CA ARG A 19 1.60 -15.48 -4.61
C ARG A 19 2.27 -15.28 -5.98
N GLN A 20 1.67 -14.51 -6.87
CA GLN A 20 2.31 -14.14 -8.13
C GLN A 20 3.44 -13.12 -7.89
N LEU A 21 3.21 -12.13 -7.03
CA LEU A 21 4.24 -11.16 -6.62
C LEU A 21 5.47 -11.86 -5.99
N GLU A 22 5.25 -12.87 -5.14
CA GLU A 22 6.32 -13.71 -4.59
C GLU A 22 7.15 -14.37 -5.71
N ARG A 23 6.48 -15.06 -6.65
CA ARG A 23 7.13 -15.77 -7.76
C ARG A 23 7.89 -14.84 -8.71
N ASP A 24 7.38 -13.63 -8.90
CA ASP A 24 7.98 -12.62 -9.77
C ASP A 24 9.11 -11.82 -9.07
N GLY A 25 9.38 -12.11 -7.78
CA GLY A 25 10.41 -11.46 -6.97
C GLY A 25 10.03 -10.07 -6.46
N MET A 26 8.76 -9.69 -6.55
CA MET A 26 8.29 -8.35 -6.15
C MET A 26 8.25 -8.15 -4.63
N LEU A 27 8.34 -9.23 -3.86
CA LEU A 27 8.40 -9.19 -2.39
C LEU A 27 9.84 -9.17 -1.85
N ALA A 28 10.85 -9.22 -2.73
CA ALA A 28 12.26 -9.30 -2.35
C ALA A 28 12.86 -7.91 -2.05
N VAL A 29 12.35 -7.24 -1.02
CA VAL A 29 12.81 -5.90 -0.58
C VAL A 29 14.13 -5.93 0.20
N GLY A 30 14.59 -7.14 0.58
CA GLY A 30 15.81 -7.34 1.37
C GLY A 30 15.62 -7.12 2.87
N GLU A 31 16.71 -7.02 3.60
CA GLU A 31 16.70 -6.82 5.06
C GLU A 31 16.86 -5.34 5.39
N TYR A 32 15.85 -4.76 6.03
CA TYR A 32 15.97 -3.39 6.54
C TYR A 32 17.06 -3.28 7.60
N GLY A 33 17.76 -2.15 7.57
CA GLY A 33 18.82 -1.82 8.51
C GLY A 33 19.45 -0.48 8.16
N PRO A 34 20.38 0.03 8.99
CA PRO A 34 20.97 1.36 8.83
C PRO A 34 21.63 1.61 7.46
N ASP A 35 22.07 0.55 6.78
CA ASP A 35 22.71 0.63 5.47
C ASP A 35 21.82 0.17 4.30
N TRP A 36 20.52 -0.14 4.55
CA TRP A 36 19.61 -0.60 3.50
C TRP A 36 19.52 0.42 2.35
N TYR A 37 19.41 1.71 2.66
CA TYR A 37 19.35 2.78 1.65
C TYR A 37 20.64 2.89 0.82
N LYS A 38 21.79 2.46 1.37
CA LYS A 38 23.09 2.52 0.68
C LYS A 38 23.40 1.26 -0.12
N LEU A 39 23.00 0.10 0.39
CA LEU A 39 23.43 -1.20 -0.12
C LEU A 39 22.34 -1.94 -0.91
N VAL A 40 21.07 -1.81 -0.50
CA VAL A 40 19.95 -2.57 -1.06
C VAL A 40 19.11 -1.69 -1.98
N TYR A 41 18.61 -0.55 -1.49
CA TYR A 41 17.74 0.36 -2.25
C TYR A 41 18.27 0.69 -3.66
N PRO A 42 19.56 1.03 -3.88
CA PRO A 42 20.06 1.36 -5.22
C PRO A 42 19.94 0.20 -6.21
N THR A 43 19.97 -1.05 -5.73
CA THR A 43 19.83 -2.25 -6.57
C THR A 43 18.40 -2.48 -7.03
N LEU A 44 17.42 -1.90 -6.33
CA LEU A 44 16.00 -2.05 -6.62
C LEU A 44 15.48 -0.98 -7.57
N LYS A 45 16.16 0.18 -7.71
CA LYS A 45 15.67 1.32 -8.50
C LYS A 45 15.39 0.98 -9.97
N ASP A 46 16.18 0.10 -10.59
CA ASP A 46 16.02 -0.26 -12.02
C ASP A 46 14.87 -1.23 -12.28
N LYS A 47 14.51 -2.06 -11.28
CA LYS A 47 13.37 -2.96 -11.33
C LYS A 47 12.67 -2.94 -9.96
N PRO A 48 11.88 -1.89 -9.68
CA PRO A 48 11.30 -1.68 -8.36
C PRO A 48 10.46 -2.87 -7.91
N THR A 49 10.66 -3.28 -6.66
CA THR A 49 9.77 -4.19 -5.92
C THR A 49 8.41 -3.55 -5.68
N LEU A 50 7.48 -4.28 -5.06
CA LEU A 50 6.11 -3.82 -4.86
C LEU A 50 6.11 -2.44 -4.20
N LEU A 51 5.58 -1.44 -4.92
CA LEU A 51 5.35 -0.07 -4.46
C LEU A 51 6.58 0.60 -3.79
N LEU A 52 7.80 0.28 -4.24
CA LEU A 52 9.06 0.78 -3.65
C LEU A 52 9.13 2.31 -3.47
N HIS A 53 8.54 3.06 -4.39
CA HIS A 53 8.55 4.53 -4.38
C HIS A 53 7.18 5.13 -4.01
N ALA A 54 6.26 4.33 -3.49
CA ALA A 54 4.97 4.85 -3.06
C ALA A 54 5.14 5.60 -1.73
N ASP A 55 4.42 6.71 -1.60
CA ASP A 55 4.41 7.48 -0.37
C ASP A 55 3.84 6.66 0.80
N ASP A 56 4.44 6.87 1.98
CA ASP A 56 4.11 6.22 3.25
C ASP A 56 3.82 4.70 3.15
N PHE A 57 4.64 3.99 2.36
CA PHE A 57 4.55 2.54 2.16
C PHE A 57 5.92 1.87 2.26
N GLU A 58 6.06 0.98 3.24
CA GLU A 58 7.24 0.16 3.47
C GLU A 58 6.86 -1.32 3.37
N LEU A 59 7.30 -2.00 2.30
CA LEU A 59 7.05 -3.43 2.14
C LEU A 59 7.77 -4.21 3.24
N LEU A 60 7.09 -5.10 3.96
CA LEU A 60 7.75 -5.96 4.94
C LEU A 60 8.43 -7.14 4.24
N ASN A 61 9.64 -7.51 4.67
CA ASN A 61 10.24 -8.77 4.28
C ASN A 61 9.55 -9.96 4.99
N ILE A 62 9.79 -11.18 4.54
CA ILE A 62 9.01 -12.36 4.97
C ILE A 62 9.17 -12.66 6.47
N GLU A 63 10.35 -12.40 7.04
CA GLU A 63 10.61 -12.50 8.46
C GLU A 63 9.79 -11.48 9.26
N ALA A 64 9.81 -10.21 8.84
CA ALA A 64 9.04 -9.14 9.49
C ALA A 64 7.53 -9.35 9.36
N VAL A 65 7.06 -9.88 8.21
CA VAL A 65 5.64 -10.28 8.05
C VAL A 65 5.26 -11.33 9.08
N ALA A 66 6.09 -12.36 9.28
CA ALA A 66 5.79 -13.43 10.23
C ALA A 66 5.83 -12.95 11.68
N GLU A 67 6.82 -12.14 12.04
CA GLU A 67 6.91 -11.53 13.37
C GLU A 67 5.69 -10.64 13.65
N ALA A 68 5.37 -9.72 12.74
CA ALA A 68 4.21 -8.85 12.89
C ALA A 68 2.91 -9.66 12.97
N ALA A 69 2.72 -10.68 12.12
CA ALA A 69 1.54 -11.55 12.18
C ALA A 69 1.40 -12.29 13.52
N ASP A 70 2.52 -12.69 14.14
CA ASP A 70 2.53 -13.27 15.48
C ASP A 70 2.14 -12.24 16.54
N THR A 71 2.74 -11.05 16.50
CA THR A 71 2.44 -9.96 17.43
C THR A 71 0.97 -9.52 17.33
N LEU A 72 0.41 -9.38 16.13
CA LEU A 72 -1.00 -9.03 15.94
C LEU A 72 -1.97 -10.11 16.46
N ARG A 73 -1.50 -11.33 16.73
CA ARG A 73 -2.30 -12.45 17.26
C ARG A 73 -2.04 -12.73 18.73
N ASP A 74 -1.06 -12.08 19.33
CA ASP A 74 -0.76 -12.20 20.75
C ASP A 74 -1.86 -11.51 21.57
N ALA A 75 -2.42 -12.22 22.55
CA ALA A 75 -3.45 -11.70 23.44
C ALA A 75 -2.88 -10.68 24.44
N ASP A 76 -1.57 -10.69 24.68
CA ASP A 76 -0.88 -9.75 25.57
C ASP A 76 -0.38 -8.50 24.81
N ASP A 77 -0.54 -8.45 23.48
CA ASP A 77 -0.18 -7.26 22.70
C ASP A 77 -1.03 -6.06 23.10
N TYR A 78 -0.41 -4.88 23.16
CA TYR A 78 -1.05 -3.68 23.70
C TYR A 78 -2.28 -3.21 22.89
N ARG A 79 -2.39 -3.58 21.61
CA ARG A 79 -3.55 -3.25 20.78
C ARG A 79 -4.79 -4.04 21.19
N GLN A 80 -4.62 -5.16 21.92
CA GLN A 80 -5.72 -5.97 22.45
C GLN A 80 -6.77 -6.30 21.37
N ILE A 81 -6.30 -6.72 20.18
CA ILE A 81 -7.16 -6.96 19.01
C ILE A 81 -8.22 -8.03 19.36
N ASP A 82 -9.48 -7.78 19.02
CA ASP A 82 -10.55 -8.76 19.19
C ASP A 82 -10.15 -10.06 18.48
N PRO A 83 -10.15 -11.22 19.17
CA PRO A 83 -9.71 -12.48 18.59
C PRO A 83 -10.51 -12.92 17.36
N ALA A 84 -11.72 -12.37 17.14
CA ALA A 84 -12.51 -12.55 15.93
C ALA A 84 -11.89 -11.90 14.68
N PHE A 85 -11.02 -10.91 14.87
CA PHE A 85 -10.27 -10.25 13.80
C PHE A 85 -8.92 -10.92 13.54
N ARG A 86 -8.61 -11.06 12.26
CA ARG A 86 -7.37 -11.62 11.74
C ARG A 86 -6.82 -10.66 10.71
N PHE A 87 -5.80 -9.93 11.13
CA PHE A 87 -5.02 -9.05 10.30
C PHE A 87 -3.72 -9.77 9.94
N ILE A 88 -3.42 -9.86 8.65
CA ILE A 88 -2.16 -10.41 8.16
C ILE A 88 -1.40 -9.25 7.51
N PRO A 89 -0.37 -8.71 8.16
CA PRO A 89 0.38 -7.57 7.63
C PRO A 89 1.20 -7.98 6.40
N PHE A 90 1.47 -7.02 5.51
CA PHE A 90 2.41 -7.21 4.40
C PHE A 90 3.27 -5.97 4.14
N ALA A 91 2.86 -4.82 4.64
CA ALA A 91 3.59 -3.57 4.58
C ALA A 91 3.23 -2.73 5.82
N GLN A 92 3.94 -1.62 6.02
CA GLN A 92 3.64 -0.64 7.04
C GLN A 92 3.82 0.80 6.54
N THR A 93 3.30 1.77 7.26
CA THR A 93 3.63 3.20 7.12
C THR A 93 4.95 3.49 7.83
N GLY A 94 5.57 4.63 7.54
CA GLY A 94 6.74 5.11 8.29
C GLY A 94 6.43 5.39 9.77
N ALA A 95 5.15 5.57 10.12
CA ALA A 95 4.68 5.70 11.49
C ALA A 95 4.46 4.35 12.21
N GLY A 96 4.50 3.22 11.49
CA GLY A 96 4.34 1.88 12.06
C GLY A 96 2.90 1.32 12.02
N ASP A 97 1.99 1.96 11.28
CA ASP A 97 0.66 1.40 11.00
C ASP A 97 0.77 0.30 9.96
N HIS A 98 -0.01 -0.77 10.08
CA HIS A 98 0.16 -1.94 9.23
C HIS A 98 -0.88 -1.99 8.09
N TYR A 99 -0.40 -2.09 6.85
CA TYR A 99 -1.22 -2.53 5.73
C TYR A 99 -1.45 -4.04 5.84
N CYS A 100 -2.70 -4.45 6.00
CA CYS A 100 -3.08 -5.82 6.29
C CYS A 100 -4.05 -6.40 5.26
N PHE A 101 -3.88 -7.68 4.94
CA PHE A 101 -4.97 -8.51 4.45
C PHE A 101 -5.93 -8.78 5.60
N PHE A 102 -7.20 -8.45 5.44
CA PHE A 102 -8.21 -8.66 6.47
C PHE A 102 -8.90 -10.02 6.35
N ALA A 103 -8.27 -11.06 6.91
CA ALA A 103 -8.70 -12.46 6.83
C ALA A 103 -9.96 -12.83 7.65
N SER A 104 -10.61 -11.84 8.27
CA SER A 104 -11.91 -12.01 8.95
C SER A 104 -13.10 -11.54 8.12
N SER A 105 -12.89 -10.89 6.98
CA SER A 105 -13.96 -10.49 6.06
C SER A 105 -13.54 -10.83 4.64
N LEU A 106 -14.28 -11.71 3.96
CA LEU A 106 -14.12 -11.89 2.52
C LEU A 106 -15.06 -10.95 1.78
N HIS A 107 -14.57 -10.36 0.69
CA HIS A 107 -15.38 -9.64 -0.28
C HIS A 107 -15.32 -10.39 -1.60
N GLU A 108 -16.42 -11.03 -1.99
CA GLU A 108 -16.50 -11.81 -3.24
C GLU A 108 -15.39 -12.88 -3.40
N GLY A 109 -14.90 -13.42 -2.28
CA GLY A 109 -13.83 -14.42 -2.25
C GLY A 109 -12.41 -13.84 -2.15
N GLU A 110 -12.26 -12.52 -2.20
CA GLU A 110 -10.99 -11.82 -2.02
C GLU A 110 -10.82 -11.27 -0.60
N LEU A 111 -9.57 -11.04 -0.21
CA LEU A 111 -9.20 -10.39 1.06
C LEU A 111 -9.14 -8.88 0.88
N PRO A 112 -10.00 -8.09 1.56
CA PRO A 112 -9.86 -6.65 1.61
C PRO A 112 -8.52 -6.23 2.21
N ILE A 113 -8.03 -5.08 1.77
CA ILE A 113 -6.87 -4.41 2.35
C ILE A 113 -7.36 -3.35 3.32
N VAL A 114 -6.78 -3.35 4.51
CA VAL A 114 -7.05 -2.38 5.57
C VAL A 114 -5.75 -1.76 6.08
N LEU A 115 -5.81 -0.51 6.55
CA LEU A 115 -4.77 0.07 7.38
C LEU A 115 -5.15 -0.17 8.84
N LEU A 116 -4.30 -0.87 9.57
CA LEU A 116 -4.44 -1.09 11.01
C LEU A 116 -3.61 -0.03 11.74
N TRP A 117 -4.27 0.93 12.37
CA TRP A 117 -3.58 1.96 13.14
C TRP A 117 -2.98 1.36 14.40
N HIS A 118 -1.76 1.79 14.74
CA HIS A 118 -1.06 1.29 15.92
C HIS A 118 -1.44 2.06 17.19
N ASP A 119 -1.80 3.34 17.06
CA ASP A 119 -2.07 4.27 18.17
C ASP A 119 -3.57 4.59 18.36
N GLN A 120 -4.40 4.15 17.42
CA GLN A 120 -5.84 4.29 17.44
C GLN A 120 -6.48 2.92 17.33
N ASN A 121 -7.47 2.63 18.17
CA ASN A 121 -8.15 1.31 18.21
C ASN A 121 -9.04 1.01 17.01
N GLU A 122 -8.68 1.50 15.82
CA GLU A 122 -9.44 1.45 14.60
C GLU A 122 -8.60 0.95 13.41
N ALA A 123 -9.28 0.31 12.47
CA ALA A 123 -8.74 -0.02 11.17
C ALA A 123 -9.60 0.60 10.07
N GLN A 124 -8.97 1.04 8.99
CA GLN A 124 -9.61 1.71 7.86
C GLN A 124 -9.57 0.81 6.63
N TYR A 125 -10.69 0.67 5.92
CA TYR A 125 -10.71 -0.06 4.65
C TYR A 125 -10.11 0.76 3.51
N LEU A 126 -9.13 0.18 2.82
CA LEU A 126 -8.42 0.82 1.71
C LEU A 126 -8.79 0.26 0.34
N ALA A 127 -9.07 -1.03 0.24
CA ALA A 127 -9.46 -1.67 -1.01
C ALA A 127 -10.19 -2.98 -0.76
N LYS A 128 -10.97 -3.44 -1.74
CA LYS A 128 -11.67 -4.73 -1.66
C LYS A 128 -10.78 -5.94 -1.96
N ASN A 129 -9.63 -5.73 -2.61
CA ASN A 129 -8.63 -6.74 -2.93
C ASN A 129 -7.25 -6.08 -3.15
N LEU A 130 -6.21 -6.91 -3.35
CA LEU A 130 -4.85 -6.44 -3.56
C LEU A 130 -4.64 -5.67 -4.87
N GLN A 131 -5.31 -6.07 -5.96
CA GLN A 131 -5.16 -5.41 -7.26
C GLN A 131 -5.62 -3.94 -7.18
N ASP A 132 -6.78 -3.72 -6.56
CA ASP A 132 -7.35 -2.39 -6.40
C ASP A 132 -6.52 -1.54 -5.43
N PHE A 133 -5.94 -2.15 -4.39
CA PHE A 133 -4.99 -1.47 -3.51
C PHE A 133 -3.75 -1.01 -4.28
N VAL A 134 -3.14 -1.88 -5.09
CA VAL A 134 -1.95 -1.53 -5.90
C VAL A 134 -2.30 -0.41 -6.88
N PHE A 135 -3.45 -0.48 -7.56
CA PHE A 135 -3.90 0.58 -8.44
C PHE A 135 -4.08 1.91 -7.70
N HIS A 136 -4.71 1.88 -6.51
CA HIS A 136 -4.93 3.07 -5.70
C HIS A 136 -3.62 3.73 -5.25
N MET A 137 -2.68 2.94 -4.74
CA MET A 137 -1.36 3.44 -4.32
C MET A 137 -0.60 4.05 -5.50
N LEU A 138 -0.69 3.48 -6.71
CA LEU A 138 -0.09 4.06 -7.91
C LEU A 138 -0.75 5.38 -8.32
N LEU A 139 -2.06 5.54 -8.14
CA LEU A 139 -2.73 6.84 -8.34
C LEU A 139 -2.22 7.89 -7.34
N ILE A 140 -2.06 7.50 -6.07
CA ILE A 140 -1.50 8.38 -5.02
C ILE A 140 -0.08 8.81 -5.41
N SER A 141 0.80 7.87 -5.76
CA SER A 141 2.17 8.17 -6.20
C SER A 141 2.22 9.07 -7.43
N MET A 142 1.22 9.03 -8.31
CA MET A 142 1.16 9.92 -9.46
C MET A 142 0.64 11.31 -9.10
N ALA A 143 -0.14 11.45 -8.03
CA ALA A 143 -0.76 12.71 -7.62
C ALA A 143 0.15 13.57 -6.74
N ASP A 144 1.14 12.95 -6.10
CA ASP A 144 2.01 13.63 -5.14
C ASP A 144 3.49 13.36 -5.42
N GLN A 145 4.16 14.37 -5.96
CA GLN A 145 5.61 14.41 -6.11
C GLN A 145 6.23 14.76 -4.76
N ASP A 146 7.18 13.94 -4.31
CA ASP A 146 7.89 14.14 -3.05
C ASP A 146 8.82 15.36 -3.11
N THR A 147 8.22 16.54 -2.85
CA THR A 147 8.93 17.81 -2.79
C THR A 147 9.68 18.00 -1.48
N TYR A 148 9.35 17.24 -0.43
CA TYR A 148 10.04 17.29 0.86
C TYR A 148 11.47 16.74 0.75
N ASN A 149 11.63 15.64 0.02
CA ASN A 149 12.95 15.06 -0.29
C ASN A 149 13.59 15.63 -1.56
N GLU A 150 13.09 16.76 -2.06
CA GLU A 150 13.61 17.48 -3.23
C GLU A 150 13.67 16.62 -4.52
N VAL A 151 12.74 15.67 -4.69
CA VAL A 151 12.69 14.83 -5.89
C VAL A 151 12.35 15.70 -7.10
N GLY A 152 13.28 15.81 -8.05
CA GLY A 152 13.08 16.58 -9.28
C GLY A 152 12.12 15.92 -10.26
N ASP A 153 11.53 16.72 -11.17
CA ASP A 153 10.54 16.25 -12.15
C ASP A 153 11.01 15.06 -13.01
N GLU A 154 12.28 15.06 -13.41
CA GLU A 154 12.88 13.97 -14.19
C GLU A 154 12.98 12.69 -13.36
N GLU A 155 13.45 12.78 -12.12
CA GLU A 155 13.54 11.62 -11.22
C GLU A 155 12.15 11.09 -10.86
N PHE A 156 11.19 11.97 -10.56
CA PHE A 156 9.80 11.59 -10.29
C PHE A 156 9.20 10.78 -11.44
N ARG A 157 9.34 11.28 -12.67
CA ARG A 157 8.86 10.56 -13.87
C ARG A 157 9.59 9.26 -14.11
N GLU A 158 10.91 9.22 -13.92
CA GLU A 158 11.69 8.01 -14.08
C GLU A 158 11.25 6.94 -13.08
N GLN A 159 11.08 7.31 -11.80
CA GLN A 159 10.58 6.41 -10.75
C GLN A 159 9.20 5.86 -11.11
N LEU A 160 8.25 6.71 -11.51
CA LEU A 160 6.92 6.27 -11.94
C LEU A 160 6.96 5.35 -13.16
N ALA A 161 7.78 5.65 -14.16
CA ALA A 161 7.93 4.83 -15.36
C ALA A 161 8.50 3.45 -15.04
N LYS A 162 9.54 3.37 -14.19
CA LYS A 162 10.12 2.11 -13.75
C LYS A 162 9.15 1.29 -12.90
N THR A 163 8.45 1.94 -11.97
CA THR A 163 7.39 1.31 -11.17
C THR A 163 6.30 0.75 -12.08
N LEU A 164 5.77 1.52 -13.03
CA LEU A 164 4.75 1.02 -13.97
C LEU A 164 5.27 -0.15 -14.83
N GLY A 165 6.53 -0.11 -15.23
CA GLY A 165 7.18 -1.19 -15.98
C GLY A 165 7.17 -2.54 -15.24
N THR A 166 7.22 -2.53 -13.90
CA THR A 166 7.12 -3.74 -13.09
C THR A 166 5.69 -4.08 -12.68
N HIS A 167 4.81 -3.09 -12.51
CA HIS A 167 3.48 -3.26 -11.91
C HIS A 167 2.34 -3.53 -12.89
N ALA A 168 2.43 -3.07 -14.14
CA ALA A 168 1.30 -3.10 -15.09
C ALA A 168 0.69 -4.50 -15.29
N ARG A 169 1.48 -5.58 -15.13
CA ARG A 169 1.03 -6.97 -15.27
C ARG A 169 0.12 -7.47 -14.14
N TYR A 170 0.04 -6.75 -13.02
CA TYR A 170 -0.78 -7.08 -11.86
C TYR A 170 -2.11 -6.33 -11.86
N LEU A 171 -2.31 -5.42 -12.82
CA LEU A 171 -3.47 -4.57 -12.97
C LEU A 171 -4.41 -5.12 -14.05
N THR A 172 -5.65 -4.64 -14.06
CA THR A 172 -6.52 -4.86 -15.22
C THR A 172 -5.98 -4.08 -16.42
N PRO A 173 -6.29 -4.49 -17.66
CA PRO A 173 -5.87 -3.73 -18.85
C PRO A 173 -6.33 -2.26 -18.82
N GLU A 174 -7.51 -2.00 -18.28
CA GLU A 174 -8.06 -0.65 -18.14
C GLU A 174 -7.30 0.18 -17.11
N GLN A 175 -7.04 -0.37 -15.92
CA GLN A 175 -6.22 0.26 -14.88
C GLN A 175 -4.82 0.61 -15.41
N ALA A 176 -4.17 -0.35 -16.08
CA ALA A 176 -2.84 -0.12 -16.67
C ALA A 176 -2.87 0.98 -17.75
N GLN A 177 -3.90 1.02 -18.60
CA GLN A 177 -4.05 2.05 -19.63
C GLN A 177 -4.26 3.44 -19.03
N VAL A 178 -5.05 3.56 -17.96
CA VAL A 178 -5.25 4.84 -17.25
C VAL A 178 -3.92 5.36 -16.71
N LEU A 179 -3.16 4.53 -15.99
CA LEU A 179 -1.87 4.94 -15.42
C LEU A 179 -0.85 5.31 -16.52
N GLN A 180 -0.81 4.58 -17.64
CA GLN A 180 0.05 4.94 -18.77
C GLN A 180 -0.35 6.29 -19.39
N THR A 181 -1.65 6.57 -19.44
CA THR A 181 -2.16 7.85 -19.94
C THR A 181 -1.78 9.00 -19.01
N LEU A 182 -1.83 8.78 -17.68
CA LEU A 182 -1.39 9.75 -16.68
C LEU A 182 0.12 10.02 -16.78
N LEU A 183 0.94 8.97 -16.93
CA LEU A 183 2.40 9.08 -17.04
C LEU A 183 2.84 10.01 -18.21
N ALA A 184 2.05 10.06 -19.28
CA ALA A 184 2.31 10.89 -20.46
C ALA A 184 1.87 12.36 -20.32
N ARG A 185 1.18 12.74 -19.23
CA ARG A 185 0.75 14.12 -18.98
C ARG A 185 1.90 14.99 -18.47
N ASP A 186 1.74 16.30 -18.58
CA ASP A 186 2.59 17.27 -17.88
C ASP A 186 2.39 17.21 -16.36
N ILE A 187 3.43 17.57 -15.60
CA ILE A 187 3.31 17.77 -14.15
C ILE A 187 2.60 19.09 -13.94
N ILE A 188 1.61 19.09 -13.05
CA ILE A 188 0.81 20.26 -12.71
C ILE A 188 1.07 20.65 -11.25
N ASP A 189 1.05 21.95 -11.00
CA ASP A 189 0.98 22.54 -9.66
C ASP A 189 -0.47 22.96 -9.39
N TYR A 190 -0.99 22.62 -8.21
CA TYR A 190 -2.32 23.05 -7.79
C TYR A 190 -2.38 23.28 -6.28
N GLU A 191 -3.43 23.97 -5.83
CA GLU A 191 -3.66 24.24 -4.41
C GLU A 191 -4.95 23.56 -3.96
N VAL A 192 -4.89 22.86 -2.82
CA VAL A 192 -6.06 22.34 -2.12
C VAL A 192 -6.42 23.31 -0.99
N VAL A 193 -7.71 23.67 -0.91
CA VAL A 193 -8.22 24.54 0.15
C VAL A 193 -8.64 23.68 1.33
N LEU A 194 -7.87 23.77 2.41
CA LEU A 194 -8.13 23.11 3.68
C LEU A 194 -9.11 23.92 4.56
N PRO A 195 -9.69 23.29 5.60
CA PRO A 195 -10.51 23.99 6.58
C PRO A 195 -9.81 25.25 7.14
N LYS A 196 -10.62 26.27 7.45
CA LYS A 196 -10.16 27.60 7.92
C LYS A 196 -9.38 28.41 6.88
N GLY A 197 -9.52 28.09 5.59
CA GLY A 197 -8.92 28.86 4.49
C GLY A 197 -7.41 28.67 4.34
N ARG A 198 -6.85 27.64 4.98
CA ARG A 198 -5.49 27.19 4.72
C ARG A 198 -5.41 26.67 3.28
N LYS A 199 -4.24 26.84 2.67
CA LYS A 199 -3.94 26.28 1.35
C LYS A 199 -2.75 25.35 1.47
N GLU A 200 -2.83 24.24 0.78
CA GLU A 200 -1.76 23.26 0.65
C GLU A 200 -1.39 23.16 -0.82
N ALA A 201 -0.09 23.28 -1.11
CA ALA A 201 0.41 23.17 -2.48
C ALA A 201 0.68 21.71 -2.77
N HIS A 202 0.18 21.25 -3.91
CA HIS A 202 0.40 19.90 -4.42
C HIS A 202 0.97 19.95 -5.82
N ARG A 203 1.74 18.92 -6.17
CA ARG A 203 2.38 18.79 -7.47
C ARG A 203 2.34 17.34 -7.91
N GLY A 204 1.90 17.07 -9.14
CA GLY A 204 1.77 15.69 -9.64
C GLY A 204 1.23 15.62 -11.07
N LEU A 205 0.83 14.44 -11.52
CA LEU A 205 0.27 14.16 -12.86
C LEU A 205 -1.26 14.22 -12.92
N LEU A 206 -1.90 14.34 -11.76
CA LEU A 206 -3.35 14.45 -11.57
C LEU A 206 -3.65 15.18 -10.26
N THR A 207 -4.84 15.76 -10.18
CA THR A 207 -5.35 16.41 -8.96
C THR A 207 -5.97 15.41 -7.98
N ASP A 208 -6.16 15.81 -6.72
CA ASP A 208 -6.93 15.12 -5.68
C ASP A 208 -8.36 14.76 -6.14
N THR A 209 -8.99 15.66 -6.90
CA THR A 209 -10.33 15.51 -7.45
C THR A 209 -10.35 14.44 -8.56
N GLU A 210 -9.35 14.43 -9.44
CA GLU A 210 -9.19 13.40 -10.47
C GLU A 210 -8.87 12.04 -9.85
N LEU A 211 -7.98 11.98 -8.86
CA LEU A 211 -7.66 10.77 -8.12
C LEU A 211 -8.91 10.17 -7.49
N THR A 212 -9.69 11.00 -6.80
CA THR A 212 -10.97 10.60 -6.19
C THR A 212 -11.95 10.06 -7.23
N SER A 213 -12.09 10.75 -8.36
CA SER A 213 -12.97 10.35 -9.45
C SER A 213 -12.55 9.01 -10.09
N LEU A 214 -11.24 8.82 -10.30
CA LEU A 214 -10.69 7.57 -10.83
C LEU A 214 -10.87 6.42 -9.84
N ARG A 215 -10.63 6.65 -8.54
CA ARG A 215 -10.88 5.65 -7.49
C ARG A 215 -12.34 5.20 -7.51
N GLU A 216 -13.28 6.14 -7.47
CA GLU A 216 -14.71 5.84 -7.42
C GLU A 216 -15.22 5.13 -8.68
N GLY A 217 -14.68 5.47 -9.85
CA GLY A 217 -15.05 4.85 -11.12
C GLY A 217 -14.42 3.47 -11.35
N MET A 218 -13.13 3.31 -10.99
CA MET A 218 -12.34 2.14 -11.37
C MET A 218 -12.28 1.06 -10.29
N ILE A 219 -12.31 1.47 -9.01
CA ILE A 219 -12.19 0.57 -7.86
C ILE A 219 -13.30 0.81 -6.83
N PRO A 220 -14.58 0.81 -7.26
CA PRO A 220 -15.69 1.08 -6.36
C PRO A 220 -15.74 0.04 -5.23
N TYR A 221 -15.78 0.55 -4.00
CA TYR A 221 -15.91 -0.26 -2.81
C TYR A 221 -16.70 0.48 -1.73
N ALA A 222 -17.87 -0.03 -1.38
CA ALA A 222 -18.79 0.63 -0.44
C ALA A 222 -18.22 0.81 0.98
N LYS A 223 -17.16 0.07 1.34
CA LYS A 223 -16.48 0.21 2.63
C LYS A 223 -15.25 1.10 2.57
N PHE A 224 -14.81 1.54 1.39
CA PHE A 224 -13.64 2.41 1.26
C PHE A 224 -13.74 3.60 2.24
N ASP A 225 -12.63 3.90 2.93
CA ASP A 225 -12.51 4.97 3.93
C ASP A 225 -13.30 4.77 5.22
N ASN A 226 -14.15 3.73 5.32
CA ASN A 226 -14.84 3.45 6.57
C ASN A 226 -13.86 2.87 7.60
N CYS A 227 -13.86 3.46 8.78
CA CYS A 227 -13.17 2.92 9.95
C CYS A 227 -14.06 1.95 10.73
N PHE A 228 -13.42 0.99 11.41
CA PHE A 228 -14.07 0.12 12.38
C PHE A 228 -13.13 -0.15 13.55
N ALA A 229 -13.69 -0.20 14.76
CA ALA A 229 -12.92 -0.55 15.94
C ALA A 229 -12.45 -2.02 15.87
N TYR A 230 -11.16 -2.26 16.09
CA TYR A 230 -10.60 -3.61 16.16
C TYR A 230 -10.47 -4.12 17.60
N SER A 231 -10.65 -3.24 18.58
CA SER A 231 -10.57 -3.53 20.00
C SER A 231 -11.71 -2.83 20.75
N THR A 232 -12.07 -3.39 21.90
CA THR A 232 -13.00 -2.77 22.85
C THR A 232 -12.27 -2.12 24.03
N ALA A 233 -10.95 -2.25 24.10
CA ALA A 233 -10.12 -1.61 25.11
C ALA A 233 -9.97 -0.13 24.76
N GLY A 234 -10.76 0.72 25.42
CA GLY A 234 -10.68 2.18 25.32
C GLY A 234 -9.74 2.80 26.35
#